data_AF-A0A7Z9S4V7-F1
#
_entry.id   AF-A0A7Z9S4V7-F1
#
_cell.length_a   1.000
_cell.length_b   1.000
_cell.length_c   1.000
_cell.angle_alpha   90.00
_cell.angle_beta   90.00
_cell.angle_gamma   90.00
#
_symmetry.space_group_name_H-M   'P 1'
#
loop_
_entity.id
_entity.type
_entity.pdbx_description
1 polymer ?
#
loop_
_entity_poly.entity_id
_entity_poly.type
_entity_poly.pdbx_seq_one_letter_code
_entity_poly.pdbx_strand_id
1 'polypeptide(L)'
;GEDGLRFQVDMVAAAREGGLRLIGPNSMGVVNLHAAMGMTTNAALEAPGLIPGPFSVISQSGTALGALLSRGQARGFGFSKLLSIGNESDLSVGEVVDFLVDDPDTGAILLFLETLRRAEDLALAARRAYAAGKPVIAYKIGRSDAGQQMAVSHSGALAGPDAAATAFFRHHGIVRVDTLEALLETPNLVSGLKPATGRRAAVMTTTGGGAAMVVDRLGLTGVDFAVPPASVVTRLEGLGIRVGGSPVIDVTMAGARPDVYGPVLADLLTDTGNDVVICVVGSSAQFRPDVAVQPIIEQGGGDKPLAVFCVPEAGDSLKALAVHA
;
A
#
# COMPACT_ATOMS: atom_id res chain seq x y z
N GLY A 1 13.50 16.34 25.65
CA GLY A 1 14.44 16.60 26.76
C GLY A 1 13.89 16.03 28.06
N GLU A 2 14.70 15.97 29.11
CA GLU A 2 14.35 15.33 30.38
C GLU A 2 13.13 15.95 31.07
N ASP A 3 13.04 17.28 31.15
CA ASP A 3 11.89 17.96 31.75
C ASP A 3 10.58 17.65 31.02
N GLY A 4 10.63 17.60 29.68
CA GLY A 4 9.48 17.22 28.85
C GLY A 4 9.06 15.76 29.05
N LEU A 5 10.03 14.86 29.29
CA LEU A 5 9.74 13.47 29.62
C LEU A 5 9.08 13.34 30.99
N ARG A 6 9.57 14.08 32.00
CA ARG A 6 8.93 14.13 33.33
C ARG A 6 7.49 14.64 33.24
N PHE A 7 7.28 15.76 32.57
CA PHE A 7 5.94 16.31 32.36
C PHE A 7 5.02 15.33 31.63
N GLN A 8 5.54 14.62 30.62
CA GLN A 8 4.79 13.59 29.92
C GLN A 8 4.38 12.43 30.83
N VAL A 9 5.28 11.97 31.70
CA VAL A 9 4.99 10.91 32.68
C VAL A 9 3.88 11.34 33.64
N ASP A 10 4.00 12.54 34.21
CA ASP A 10 3.01 13.10 35.14
C ASP A 10 1.63 13.26 34.47
N MET A 11 1.60 13.75 33.23
CA MET A 11 0.38 13.91 32.44
C MET A 11 -0.32 12.56 32.17
N VAL A 12 0.44 11.52 31.82
CA VAL A 12 -0.13 10.17 31.60
C VAL A 12 -0.64 9.57 32.90
N ALA A 13 0.08 9.76 34.02
CA ALA A 13 -0.37 9.28 35.33
C ALA A 13 -1.69 9.94 35.74
N ALA A 14 -1.78 11.26 35.66
CA ALA A 14 -3.00 12.01 35.98
C ALA A 14 -4.20 11.59 35.11
N ALA A 15 -3.98 11.38 33.80
CA ALA A 15 -5.04 10.90 32.91
C ALA A 15 -5.56 9.52 33.34
N ARG A 16 -4.65 8.58 33.68
CA ARG A 16 -5.01 7.23 34.12
C ARG A 16 -5.74 7.23 35.46
N GLU A 17 -5.31 8.04 36.42
CA GLU A 17 -6.00 8.22 37.71
C GLU A 17 -7.44 8.73 37.50
N GLY A 18 -7.65 9.56 36.49
CA GLY A 18 -8.97 10.04 36.07
C GLY A 18 -9.78 9.06 35.19
N GLY A 19 -9.25 7.87 34.88
CA GLY A 19 -9.92 6.90 34.00
C GLY A 19 -9.91 7.27 32.52
N LEU A 20 -8.98 8.15 32.09
CA LEU A 20 -8.84 8.60 30.72
C LEU A 20 -7.65 7.92 30.02
N ARG A 21 -7.74 7.80 28.69
CA ARG A 21 -6.64 7.40 27.81
C ARG A 21 -6.20 8.58 26.94
N LEU A 22 -4.93 8.63 26.58
CA LEU A 22 -4.34 9.73 25.79
C LEU A 22 -3.81 9.25 24.43
N ILE A 23 -4.11 10.03 23.39
CA ILE A 23 -3.39 10.02 22.10
C ILE A 23 -2.37 11.15 22.15
N GLY A 24 -1.11 10.88 21.79
CA GLY A 24 -0.02 11.85 21.91
C GLY A 24 0.82 11.66 23.19
N PRO A 25 1.34 12.76 23.79
CA PRO A 25 1.27 14.16 23.36
C PRO A 25 2.04 14.40 22.05
N ASN A 26 2.16 15.66 21.64
CA ASN A 26 2.80 16.03 20.36
C ASN A 26 2.13 15.33 19.16
N SER A 27 0.80 15.28 19.21
CA SER A 27 -0.06 14.72 18.19
C SER A 27 -0.74 15.87 17.43
N MET A 28 -0.96 15.70 16.14
CA MET A 28 -1.83 16.58 15.35
C MET A 28 -3.30 16.17 15.39
N GLY A 29 -3.68 15.20 16.23
CA GLY A 29 -5.06 14.79 16.47
C GLY A 29 -5.54 13.61 15.62
N VAL A 30 -6.87 13.50 15.50
CA VAL A 30 -7.57 12.37 14.89
C VAL A 30 -8.66 12.85 13.92
N VAL A 31 -8.92 12.03 12.91
CA VAL A 31 -9.96 12.27 11.90
C VAL A 31 -10.73 10.98 11.65
N ASN A 32 -12.04 11.09 11.48
CA ASN A 32 -12.88 10.04 10.93
C ASN A 32 -13.70 10.62 9.77
N LEU A 33 -13.36 10.24 8.54
CA LEU A 33 -14.01 10.78 7.34
C LEU A 33 -15.44 10.24 7.15
N HIS A 34 -15.72 9.00 7.58
CA HIS A 34 -17.07 8.43 7.52
C HIS A 34 -18.04 9.14 8.49
N ALA A 35 -17.52 9.67 9.60
CA ALA A 35 -18.30 10.42 10.58
C ALA A 35 -18.23 11.95 10.40
N ALA A 36 -17.57 12.44 9.35
CA ALA A 36 -17.29 13.87 9.14
C ALA A 36 -16.67 14.56 10.38
N MET A 37 -15.80 13.84 11.10
CA MET A 37 -15.16 14.32 12.34
C MET A 37 -13.71 14.70 12.05
N GLY A 38 -13.37 15.98 12.23
CA GLY A 38 -11.99 16.49 12.22
C GLY A 38 -11.61 17.06 13.57
N MET A 39 -10.82 16.32 14.36
CA MET A 39 -10.24 16.78 15.61
C MET A 39 -8.72 16.88 15.45
N THR A 40 -8.29 17.82 14.60
CA THR A 40 -6.91 17.88 14.14
C THR A 40 -6.44 19.30 13.87
N THR A 41 -5.15 19.54 14.07
CA THR A 41 -4.49 20.81 13.70
C THR A 41 -3.81 20.73 12.33
N ASN A 42 -4.01 19.64 11.59
CA ASN A 42 -3.40 19.45 10.29
C ASN A 42 -4.24 20.13 9.20
N ALA A 43 -3.66 21.15 8.55
CA ALA A 43 -4.32 21.93 7.50
C ALA A 43 -4.70 21.09 6.26
N ALA A 44 -4.14 19.88 6.07
CA ALA A 44 -4.52 19.01 4.97
C ALA A 44 -6.02 18.61 5.01
N LEU A 45 -6.70 18.72 6.16
CA LEU A 45 -8.14 18.48 6.26
C LEU A 45 -9.00 19.61 5.70
N GLU A 46 -8.41 20.77 5.41
CA GLU A 46 -9.12 21.86 4.73
C GLU A 46 -9.27 21.60 3.22
N ALA A 47 -8.63 20.55 2.69
CA ALA A 47 -8.74 20.18 1.29
C ALA A 47 -10.21 19.87 0.93
N PRO A 48 -10.77 20.48 -0.13
CA PRO A 48 -12.12 20.18 -0.56
C PRO A 48 -12.20 18.76 -1.12
N GLY A 49 -13.32 18.06 -0.91
CA GLY A 49 -13.56 16.77 -1.55
C GLY A 49 -12.72 15.62 -1.00
N LEU A 50 -12.48 15.60 0.31
CA LEU A 50 -11.98 14.39 0.98
C LEU A 50 -12.95 13.23 0.78
N ILE A 51 -12.42 12.07 0.40
CA ILE A 51 -13.20 10.89 0.03
C ILE A 51 -13.17 9.92 1.21
N PRO A 52 -14.33 9.61 1.84
CA PRO A 52 -14.41 8.48 2.76
C PRO A 52 -14.06 7.18 2.01
N GLY A 53 -13.17 6.38 2.57
CA GLY A 53 -12.71 5.13 1.96
C GLY A 53 -12.21 4.14 3.01
N PRO A 54 -11.59 3.03 2.59
CA PRO A 54 -11.28 1.92 3.49
C PRO A 54 -9.93 2.03 4.21
N PHE A 55 -9.13 3.06 3.94
CA PHE A 55 -7.74 3.13 4.44
C PHE A 55 -7.65 3.92 5.73
N SER A 56 -7.27 3.24 6.81
CA SER A 56 -6.94 3.89 8.08
C SER A 56 -5.43 4.07 8.22
N VAL A 57 -5.01 5.27 8.61
CA VAL A 57 -3.59 5.64 8.73
C VAL A 57 -3.25 5.96 10.18
N ILE A 58 -2.19 5.35 10.68
CA ILE A 58 -1.58 5.70 11.97
C ILE A 58 -0.19 6.25 11.68
N SER A 59 0.10 7.45 12.18
CA SER A 59 1.39 8.12 11.94
C SER A 59 2.00 8.65 13.23
N GLN A 60 3.26 8.31 13.48
CA GLN A 60 4.08 8.95 14.52
C GLN A 60 4.45 10.40 14.16
N SER A 61 4.36 10.78 12.88
CA SER A 61 4.55 12.15 12.41
C SER A 61 3.23 12.78 11.96
N GLY A 62 2.80 13.84 12.64
CA GLY A 62 1.59 14.57 12.26
C GLY A 62 1.68 15.21 10.88
N THR A 63 2.85 15.71 10.47
CA THR A 63 3.04 16.32 9.15
C THR A 63 3.05 15.28 8.04
N ALA A 64 3.60 14.08 8.29
CA ALA A 64 3.55 12.96 7.35
C ALA A 64 2.10 12.50 7.08
N LEU A 65 1.22 12.58 8.09
CA LEU A 65 -0.20 12.29 7.92
C LEU A 65 -0.86 13.22 6.89
N GLY A 66 -0.52 14.51 6.92
CA GLY A 66 -1.01 15.49 5.95
C GLY A 66 -0.48 15.24 4.54
N ALA A 67 0.79 14.83 4.42
CA ALA A 67 1.37 14.44 3.14
C ALA A 67 0.69 13.19 2.55
N LEU A 68 0.39 12.19 3.38
CA LEU A 68 -0.35 10.99 2.97
C LEU A 68 -1.76 11.34 2.50
N LEU A 69 -2.48 12.16 3.26
CA LEU A 69 -3.82 12.60 2.90
C LEU A 69 -3.84 13.34 1.56
N SER A 70 -3.00 14.37 1.41
CA SER A 70 -2.94 15.18 0.18
C SER A 70 -2.53 14.36 -1.05
N ARG A 71 -1.51 13.50 -0.93
CA ARG A 71 -1.05 12.65 -2.04
C ARG A 71 -2.06 11.56 -2.38
N GLY A 72 -2.69 10.96 -1.37
CA GLY A 72 -3.72 9.96 -1.59
C GLY A 72 -4.94 10.55 -2.29
N GLN A 73 -5.40 11.71 -1.83
CA GLN A 73 -6.53 12.41 -2.45
C GLN A 73 -6.25 12.76 -3.91
N ALA A 74 -5.05 13.26 -4.24
CA ALA A 74 -4.65 13.56 -5.61
C ALA A 74 -4.73 12.33 -6.55
N ARG A 75 -4.58 11.12 -5.97
CA ARG A 75 -4.66 9.83 -6.67
C ARG A 75 -6.03 9.16 -6.58
N GLY A 76 -7.01 9.81 -5.93
CA GLY A 76 -8.36 9.28 -5.76
C GLY A 76 -8.51 8.28 -4.61
N PHE A 77 -7.51 8.13 -3.75
CA PHE A 77 -7.62 7.26 -2.58
C PHE A 77 -8.48 7.90 -1.50
N GLY A 78 -9.44 7.12 -0.99
CA GLY A 78 -10.26 7.49 0.16
C GLY A 78 -9.69 6.95 1.47
N PHE A 79 -9.90 7.69 2.55
CA PHE A 79 -9.44 7.32 3.89
C PHE A 79 -10.61 7.10 4.85
N SER A 80 -10.40 6.24 5.84
CA SER A 80 -11.38 5.97 6.90
C SER A 80 -11.06 6.83 8.13
N LYS A 81 -10.02 6.43 8.87
CA LYS A 81 -9.51 7.17 10.03
C LYS A 81 -8.05 7.57 9.86
N LEU A 82 -7.71 8.78 10.27
CA LEU A 82 -6.33 9.29 10.25
C LEU A 82 -5.95 9.66 11.68
N LEU A 83 -4.93 9.00 12.23
CA LEU A 83 -4.53 9.16 13.63
C LEU A 83 -3.06 9.56 13.70
N SER A 84 -2.80 10.77 14.20
CA SER A 84 -1.46 11.17 14.62
C SER A 84 -1.23 10.65 16.03
N ILE A 85 -0.36 9.65 16.22
CA ILE A 85 -0.11 9.07 17.55
C ILE A 85 0.90 9.89 18.37
N GLY A 86 1.68 10.75 17.70
CA GLY A 86 2.68 11.62 18.32
C GLY A 86 3.73 10.82 19.08
N ASN A 87 3.97 11.21 20.34
CA ASN A 87 4.96 10.57 21.20
C ASN A 87 4.61 9.12 21.60
N GLU A 88 3.36 8.70 21.39
CA GLU A 88 2.89 7.33 21.72
C GLU A 88 3.03 7.00 23.21
N SER A 89 2.68 7.97 24.06
CA SER A 89 3.03 7.93 25.49
C SER A 89 2.01 7.23 26.38
N ASP A 90 0.77 7.06 25.89
CA ASP A 90 -0.24 6.22 26.54
C ASP A 90 -0.85 5.21 25.57
N LEU A 91 -1.63 5.61 24.56
CA LEU A 91 -2.09 4.66 23.54
C LEU A 91 -0.96 4.28 22.58
N SER A 92 -0.79 2.99 22.33
CA SER A 92 0.23 2.46 21.41
C SER A 92 -0.26 2.43 19.97
N VAL A 93 0.67 2.37 19.03
CA VAL A 93 0.30 2.03 17.64
C VAL A 93 -0.44 0.70 17.62
N GLY A 94 0.01 -0.31 18.37
CA GLY A 94 -0.62 -1.62 18.44
C GLY A 94 -2.05 -1.60 18.98
N GLU A 95 -2.30 -0.86 20.07
CA GLU A 95 -3.64 -0.68 20.64
C GLU A 95 -4.59 -0.02 19.63
N VAL A 96 -4.10 0.96 18.87
CA VAL A 96 -4.89 1.62 17.83
C VAL A 96 -5.12 0.68 16.62
N VAL A 97 -4.12 -0.10 16.20
CA VAL A 97 -4.30 -1.13 15.17
C VAL A 97 -5.39 -2.11 15.63
N ASP A 98 -5.34 -2.56 16.87
CA ASP A 98 -6.30 -3.51 17.44
C ASP A 98 -7.73 -2.95 17.44
N PHE A 99 -7.89 -1.67 17.81
CA PHE A 99 -9.17 -0.96 17.68
C PHE A 99 -9.69 -0.97 16.24
N LEU A 100 -8.82 -0.70 15.26
CA LEU A 100 -9.19 -0.67 13.83
C LEU A 100 -9.50 -2.06 13.26
N VAL A 101 -9.10 -3.14 13.94
CA VAL A 101 -9.48 -4.50 13.53
C VAL A 101 -10.98 -4.70 13.57
N ASP A 102 -11.69 -4.08 14.52
CA ASP A 102 -13.15 -4.19 14.64
C ASP A 102 -13.92 -3.11 13.87
N ASP A 103 -13.23 -2.10 13.34
CA ASP A 103 -13.86 -1.01 12.63
C ASP A 103 -14.39 -1.46 11.26
N PRO A 104 -15.72 -1.44 10.99
CA PRO A 104 -16.27 -1.93 9.74
C PRO A 104 -15.84 -1.10 8.51
N ASP A 105 -15.48 0.17 8.72
CA ASP A 105 -15.06 1.06 7.65
C ASP A 105 -13.57 0.93 7.30
N THR A 106 -12.80 0.14 8.06
CA THR A 106 -11.36 -0.05 7.81
C THR A 106 -11.13 -1.35 7.07
N GLY A 107 -10.69 -1.26 5.82
CA GLY A 107 -10.25 -2.39 5.01
C GLY A 107 -8.74 -2.64 5.07
N ALA A 108 -7.93 -1.59 5.22
CA ALA A 108 -6.46 -1.71 5.33
C ALA A 108 -5.90 -0.67 6.33
N ILE A 109 -4.78 -1.03 6.97
CA ILE A 109 -4.14 -0.23 8.01
C ILE A 109 -2.72 0.16 7.58
N LEU A 110 -2.48 1.46 7.43
CA LEU A 110 -1.25 2.05 6.93
C LEU A 110 -0.49 2.68 8.09
N LEU A 111 0.76 2.30 8.28
CA LEU A 111 1.61 2.74 9.40
C LEU A 111 2.77 3.58 8.88
N PHE A 112 2.85 4.84 9.33
CA PHE A 112 4.04 5.67 9.19
C PHE A 112 4.81 5.65 10.53
N LEU A 113 5.95 4.97 10.54
CA LEU A 113 6.70 4.68 11.76
C LEU A 113 8.08 5.32 11.74
N GLU A 114 8.49 5.87 12.87
CA GLU A 114 9.84 6.34 13.19
C GLU A 114 10.55 5.39 14.16
N THR A 115 9.80 4.69 15.01
CA THR A 115 10.33 3.72 15.99
C THR A 115 9.29 2.63 16.33
N LEU A 116 9.76 1.51 16.90
CA LEU A 116 8.93 0.42 17.42
C LEU A 116 9.05 0.40 18.95
N ARG A 117 8.20 1.15 19.66
CA ARG A 117 8.27 1.26 21.14
C ARG A 117 7.63 0.07 21.84
N ARG A 118 6.40 -0.25 21.48
CA ARG A 118 5.59 -1.34 22.06
C ARG A 118 5.31 -2.40 21.01
N ALA A 119 6.39 -3.09 20.63
CA ALA A 119 6.38 -4.05 19.54
C ALA A 119 5.44 -5.25 19.80
N GLU A 120 5.27 -5.67 21.05
CA GLU A 120 4.37 -6.77 21.40
C GLU A 120 2.88 -6.44 21.13
N ASP A 121 2.43 -5.24 21.50
CA ASP A 121 1.07 -4.76 21.19
C ASP A 121 0.84 -4.80 19.67
N LEU A 122 1.79 -4.25 18.90
CA LEU A 122 1.70 -4.23 17.44
C LEU A 122 1.72 -5.63 16.85
N ALA A 123 2.51 -6.55 17.41
CA ALA A 123 2.58 -7.92 16.96
C ALA A 123 1.24 -8.67 17.17
N LEU A 124 0.60 -8.49 18.32
CA LEU A 124 -0.70 -9.06 18.63
C LEU A 124 -1.77 -8.50 17.69
N ALA A 125 -1.82 -7.17 17.56
CA ALA A 125 -2.78 -6.48 16.71
C ALA A 125 -2.62 -6.83 15.23
N ALA A 126 -1.39 -6.94 14.72
CA ALA A 126 -1.13 -7.33 13.34
C ALA A 126 -1.62 -8.74 13.02
N ARG A 127 -1.42 -9.70 13.93
CA ARG A 127 -1.95 -11.07 13.75
C ARG A 127 -3.47 -11.09 13.75
N ARG A 128 -4.10 -10.29 14.59
CA ARG A 128 -5.55 -10.15 14.64
C ARG A 128 -6.11 -9.49 13.37
N ALA A 129 -5.45 -8.43 12.89
CA ALA A 129 -5.78 -7.76 11.64
C ALA A 129 -5.69 -8.73 10.45
N TYR A 130 -4.62 -9.55 10.38
CA TYR A 130 -4.49 -10.60 9.39
C TYR A 130 -5.64 -11.62 9.45
N ALA A 131 -6.00 -12.10 10.65
CA ALA A 131 -7.12 -13.01 10.82
C ALA A 131 -8.48 -12.41 10.41
N ALA A 132 -8.62 -11.08 10.52
CA ALA A 132 -9.78 -10.33 10.06
C ALA A 132 -9.73 -9.94 8.57
N GLY A 133 -8.68 -10.34 7.83
CA GLY A 133 -8.52 -9.99 6.42
C GLY A 133 -8.12 -8.53 6.16
N LYS A 134 -7.59 -7.83 7.18
CA LYS A 134 -7.18 -6.43 7.11
C LYS A 134 -5.64 -6.34 7.05
N PRO A 135 -5.04 -6.08 5.89
CA PRO A 135 -3.59 -5.98 5.77
C PRO A 135 -3.05 -4.79 6.58
N VAL A 136 -1.92 -5.01 7.24
CA VAL A 136 -1.13 -3.96 7.91
C VAL A 136 0.11 -3.68 7.09
N ILE A 137 0.26 -2.43 6.65
CA ILE A 137 1.33 -2.01 5.73
C ILE A 137 2.15 -0.92 6.43
N ALA A 138 3.46 -1.06 6.50
CA ALA A 138 4.34 -0.18 7.26
C ALA A 138 5.41 0.47 6.39
N TYR A 139 5.48 1.80 6.45
CA TYR A 139 6.61 2.60 6.01
C TYR A 139 7.39 3.06 7.24
N LYS A 140 8.60 2.49 7.43
CA LYS A 140 9.49 2.79 8.55
C LYS A 140 10.63 3.68 8.09
N ILE A 141 10.69 4.93 8.56
CA ILE A 141 11.82 5.83 8.30
C ILE A 141 13.00 5.52 9.24
N GLY A 142 14.17 6.11 8.97
CA GLY A 142 15.37 5.88 9.77
C GLY A 142 16.04 4.53 9.49
N ARG A 143 16.17 4.18 8.21
CA ARG A 143 16.72 2.90 7.74
C ARG A 143 18.23 2.94 7.53
N SER A 144 18.72 4.06 7.01
CA SER A 144 20.15 4.34 6.84
C SER A 144 20.72 4.99 8.09
N ASP A 145 22.05 4.96 8.24
CA ASP A 145 22.75 5.62 9.35
C ASP A 145 22.38 7.10 9.46
N ALA A 146 22.34 7.81 8.33
CA ALA A 146 21.92 9.22 8.28
C ALA A 146 20.45 9.39 8.73
N GLY A 147 19.56 8.50 8.30
CA GLY A 147 18.16 8.53 8.72
C GLY A 147 17.98 8.22 10.21
N GLN A 148 18.75 7.27 10.75
CA GLN A 148 18.73 6.92 12.17
C GLN A 148 19.21 8.10 13.02
N GLN A 149 20.30 8.76 12.64
CA GLN A 149 20.80 9.96 13.31
C GLN A 149 19.75 11.08 13.32
N MET A 150 19.06 11.30 12.19
CA MET A 150 18.00 12.30 12.11
C MET A 150 16.75 11.92 12.93
N ALA A 151 16.38 10.64 12.97
CA ALA A 151 15.27 10.17 13.80
C ALA A 151 15.56 10.34 15.30
N VAL A 152 16.81 10.09 15.72
CA VAL A 152 17.25 10.31 17.10
C VAL A 152 17.20 11.79 17.47
N SER A 153 17.64 12.70 16.59
CA SER A 153 17.58 14.14 16.87
C SER A 153 16.14 14.69 16.89
N HIS A 154 15.25 14.15 16.06
CA HIS A 154 13.86 14.60 15.95
C HIS A 154 12.97 14.07 17.08
N SER A 155 13.04 12.77 17.39
CA SER A 155 12.15 12.11 18.34
C SER A 155 12.77 11.85 19.72
N GLY A 156 14.09 11.98 19.84
CA GLY A 156 14.85 11.60 21.04
C GLY A 156 14.89 10.09 21.31
N ALA A 157 14.26 9.25 20.47
CA ALA A 157 14.24 7.81 20.64
C ALA A 157 15.39 7.16 19.87
N LEU A 158 16.06 6.20 20.50
CA LEU A 158 17.01 5.33 19.81
C LEU A 158 16.24 4.49 18.77
N ALA A 159 16.55 4.70 17.50
CA ALA A 159 16.09 3.81 16.44
C ALA A 159 16.86 2.49 16.57
N GLY A 160 16.14 1.38 16.78
CA GLY A 160 16.75 0.05 16.73
C GLY A 160 17.27 -0.28 15.32
N PRO A 161 18.13 -1.30 15.18
CA PRO A 161 18.68 -1.69 13.87
C PRO A 161 17.58 -1.99 12.85
N ASP A 162 17.71 -1.49 11.62
CA ASP A 162 16.67 -1.67 10.59
C ASP A 162 16.40 -3.14 10.26
N ALA A 163 17.43 -3.99 10.36
CA ALA A 163 17.32 -5.44 10.19
C ALA A 163 16.36 -6.08 11.20
N ALA A 164 16.31 -5.58 12.44
CA ALA A 164 15.38 -6.06 13.47
C ALA A 164 13.94 -5.68 13.12
N ALA A 165 13.70 -4.45 12.65
CA ALA A 165 12.38 -4.04 12.18
C ALA A 165 11.92 -4.88 10.97
N THR A 166 12.81 -5.16 10.01
CA THR A 166 12.52 -6.05 8.88
C THR A 166 12.14 -7.46 9.35
N ALA A 167 12.91 -8.04 10.27
CA ALA A 167 12.63 -9.37 10.81
C ALA A 167 11.29 -9.39 11.57
N PHE A 168 11.01 -8.37 12.37
CA PHE A 168 9.76 -8.20 13.10
C PHE A 168 8.55 -8.13 12.16
N PHE A 169 8.59 -7.23 11.17
CA PHE A 169 7.49 -7.09 10.22
C PHE A 169 7.22 -8.38 9.45
N ARG A 170 8.27 -9.03 8.95
CA ARG A 170 8.16 -10.33 8.25
C ARG A 170 7.57 -11.41 9.14
N HIS A 171 7.99 -11.50 10.41
CA HIS A 171 7.51 -12.53 11.33
C HIS A 171 6.02 -12.37 11.69
N HIS A 172 5.52 -11.12 11.71
CA HIS A 172 4.13 -10.83 12.09
C HIS A 172 3.21 -10.52 10.91
N GLY A 173 3.65 -10.74 9.67
CA GLY A 173 2.82 -10.53 8.48
C GLY A 173 2.50 -9.06 8.20
N ILE A 174 3.37 -8.14 8.64
CA ILE A 174 3.25 -6.71 8.31
C ILE A 174 3.99 -6.47 6.99
N VAL A 175 3.29 -5.92 6.00
CA VAL A 175 3.85 -5.61 4.69
C VAL A 175 4.72 -4.36 4.80
N ARG A 176 6.04 -4.52 4.72
CA ARG A 176 6.96 -3.39 4.72
C ARG A 176 7.07 -2.77 3.33
N VAL A 177 6.99 -1.45 3.26
CA VAL A 177 7.23 -0.66 2.03
C VAL A 177 8.36 0.33 2.23
N ASP A 178 8.95 0.73 1.10
CA ASP A 178 10.20 1.48 1.09
C ASP A 178 10.06 2.94 0.66
N THR A 179 8.88 3.32 0.17
CA THR A 179 8.53 4.68 -0.25
C THR A 179 7.17 5.08 0.29
N LEU A 180 6.92 6.39 0.37
CA LEU A 180 5.63 6.91 0.81
C LEU A 180 4.51 6.59 -0.20
N GLU A 181 4.85 6.60 -1.48
CA GLU A 181 3.96 6.26 -2.58
C GLU A 181 3.51 4.79 -2.49
N ALA A 182 4.44 3.88 -2.20
CA ALA A 182 4.12 2.48 -2.01
C ALA A 182 3.20 2.25 -0.80
N LEU A 183 3.29 3.07 0.27
CA LEU A 183 2.36 3.00 1.39
C LEU A 183 0.91 3.28 0.98
N LEU A 184 0.71 4.19 0.02
CA LEU A 184 -0.60 4.56 -0.49
C LEU A 184 -1.13 3.59 -1.55
N GLU A 185 -0.25 3.00 -2.37
CA GLU A 185 -0.65 2.16 -3.51
C GLU A 185 -0.77 0.67 -3.15
N THR A 186 0.04 0.18 -2.20
CA THR A 186 0.04 -1.24 -1.78
C THR A 186 -1.32 -1.73 -1.28
N PRO A 187 -2.14 -0.96 -0.53
CA PRO A 187 -3.43 -1.44 -0.05
C PRO A 187 -4.33 -2.04 -1.13
N ASN A 188 -4.42 -1.42 -2.31
CA ASN A 188 -5.23 -1.95 -3.42
C ASN A 188 -4.75 -3.32 -3.90
N LEU A 189 -3.43 -3.55 -3.89
CA LEU A 189 -2.83 -4.80 -4.34
C LEU A 189 -3.03 -5.96 -3.34
N VAL A 190 -3.26 -5.69 -2.06
CA VAL A 190 -3.24 -6.74 -1.01
C VAL A 190 -4.54 -6.85 -0.21
N SER A 191 -5.46 -5.88 -0.33
CA SER A 191 -6.72 -5.92 0.41
C SER A 191 -7.63 -7.02 -0.12
N GLY A 192 -8.24 -7.80 0.78
CA GLY A 192 -9.13 -8.91 0.42
C GLY A 192 -8.40 -10.13 -0.16
N LEU A 193 -7.08 -10.07 -0.36
CA LEU A 193 -6.29 -11.16 -0.93
C LEU A 193 -5.49 -11.91 0.14
N LYS A 194 -5.28 -13.20 -0.11
CA LYS A 194 -4.31 -13.98 0.66
C LYS A 194 -2.94 -13.84 0.00
N PRO A 195 -1.85 -13.75 0.78
CA PRO A 195 -0.51 -13.76 0.21
C PRO A 195 -0.30 -14.97 -0.69
N ALA A 196 0.19 -14.75 -1.91
CA ALA A 196 0.55 -15.82 -2.81
C ALA A 196 1.62 -16.72 -2.17
N THR A 197 1.52 -18.03 -2.39
CA THR A 197 2.52 -19.00 -1.90
C THR A 197 3.76 -19.05 -2.79
N GLY A 198 3.63 -18.60 -4.04
CA GLY A 198 4.71 -18.53 -5.02
C GLY A 198 5.15 -17.10 -5.31
N ARG A 199 6.10 -16.98 -6.24
CA ARG A 199 6.73 -15.70 -6.63
C ARG A 199 6.89 -15.57 -8.15
N ARG A 200 6.03 -16.25 -8.92
CA ARG A 200 6.05 -16.25 -10.39
C ARG A 200 5.10 -15.18 -10.92
N ALA A 201 5.64 -14.15 -11.56
CA ALA A 201 4.86 -13.08 -12.18
C ALA A 201 4.63 -13.36 -13.67
N ALA A 202 3.38 -13.22 -14.11
CA ALA A 202 3.06 -13.06 -15.52
C ALA A 202 2.99 -11.57 -15.85
N VAL A 203 3.92 -11.07 -16.66
CA VAL A 203 3.96 -9.66 -17.06
C VAL A 203 3.40 -9.53 -18.48
N MET A 204 2.31 -8.81 -18.64
CA MET A 204 1.70 -8.50 -19.93
C MET A 204 1.84 -7.02 -20.24
N THR A 205 2.17 -6.65 -21.48
CA THR A 205 2.44 -5.25 -21.81
C THR A 205 1.93 -4.83 -23.18
N THR A 206 1.57 -3.54 -23.32
CA THR A 206 1.42 -2.84 -24.61
C THR A 206 2.60 -1.92 -24.92
N THR A 207 3.64 -1.90 -24.08
CA THR A 207 4.84 -1.06 -24.20
C THR A 207 6.10 -1.78 -23.72
N GLY A 208 7.08 -1.98 -24.60
CA GLY A 208 8.35 -2.62 -24.26
C GLY A 208 9.16 -1.84 -23.21
N GLY A 209 9.19 -0.51 -23.31
CA GLY A 209 9.97 0.34 -22.39
C GLY A 209 9.44 0.30 -20.96
N GLY A 210 8.12 0.43 -20.78
CA GLY A 210 7.50 0.32 -19.45
C GLY A 210 7.66 -1.09 -18.87
N ALA A 211 7.54 -2.12 -19.70
CA ALA A 211 7.73 -3.49 -19.25
C ALA A 211 9.16 -3.76 -18.78
N ALA A 212 10.17 -3.24 -19.51
CA ALA A 212 11.57 -3.35 -19.11
C ALA A 212 11.83 -2.77 -17.71
N MET A 213 11.21 -1.62 -17.37
CA MET A 213 11.31 -1.02 -16.03
C MET A 213 10.74 -1.96 -14.96
N VAL A 214 9.60 -2.60 -15.23
CA VAL A 214 8.95 -3.53 -14.31
C VAL A 214 9.76 -4.81 -14.15
N VAL A 215 10.15 -5.47 -15.24
CA VAL A 215 10.89 -6.74 -15.14
C VAL A 215 12.29 -6.56 -14.52
N ASP A 216 12.97 -5.46 -14.80
CA ASP A 216 14.27 -5.16 -14.17
C ASP A 216 14.11 -5.04 -12.64
N ARG A 217 13.08 -4.29 -12.20
CA ARG A 217 12.81 -4.14 -10.76
C ARG A 217 12.42 -5.46 -10.10
N LEU A 218 11.58 -6.27 -10.74
CA LEU A 218 11.17 -7.58 -10.23
C LEU A 218 12.35 -8.54 -10.13
N GLY A 219 13.24 -8.56 -11.13
CA GLY A 219 14.45 -9.38 -11.13
C GLY A 219 15.37 -9.07 -9.95
N LEU A 220 15.50 -7.80 -9.56
CA LEU A 220 16.27 -7.39 -8.37
C LEU A 220 15.66 -7.87 -7.03
N THR A 221 14.38 -8.24 -7.04
CA THR A 221 13.64 -8.71 -5.85
C THR A 221 13.52 -10.24 -5.76
N GLY A 222 14.09 -10.97 -6.72
CA GLY A 222 14.02 -12.44 -6.75
C GLY A 222 12.64 -12.98 -7.15
N VAL A 223 11.85 -12.19 -7.87
CA VAL A 223 10.61 -12.63 -8.51
C VAL A 223 10.96 -13.41 -9.78
N ASP A 224 10.34 -14.57 -9.93
CA ASP A 224 10.47 -15.41 -11.12
C ASP A 224 9.45 -14.99 -12.19
N PHE A 225 9.71 -15.26 -13.47
CA PHE A 225 8.78 -14.95 -14.55
C PHE A 225 8.10 -16.21 -15.05
N ALA A 226 6.77 -16.17 -15.10
CA ALA A 226 5.96 -17.29 -15.54
C ALA A 226 6.13 -17.53 -17.05
N VAL A 227 6.17 -18.80 -17.44
CA VAL A 227 6.10 -19.18 -18.86
C VAL A 227 4.69 -18.88 -19.36
N PRO A 228 4.51 -18.20 -20.50
CA PRO A 228 3.19 -17.93 -21.05
C PRO A 228 2.40 -19.24 -21.27
N PRO A 229 1.13 -19.32 -20.85
CA PRO A 229 0.32 -20.53 -21.07
C PRO A 229 0.09 -20.75 -22.57
N ALA A 230 -0.07 -22.01 -22.97
CA ALA A 230 -0.23 -22.37 -24.38
C ALA A 230 -1.41 -21.65 -25.06
N SER A 231 -2.49 -21.37 -24.33
CA SER A 231 -3.64 -20.58 -24.80
C SER A 231 -3.22 -19.17 -25.25
N VAL A 232 -2.39 -18.49 -24.45
CA VAL A 232 -1.86 -17.15 -24.77
C VAL A 232 -0.92 -17.22 -25.97
N VAL A 233 -0.02 -18.22 -26.02
CA VAL A 233 0.90 -18.41 -27.14
C VAL A 233 0.13 -18.58 -28.45
N THR A 234 -0.79 -19.54 -28.52
CA THR A 234 -1.59 -19.82 -29.73
C THR A 234 -2.42 -18.61 -30.16
N ARG A 235 -3.01 -17.88 -29.20
CA ARG A 235 -3.81 -16.68 -29.49
C ARG A 235 -2.98 -15.58 -30.14
N LEU A 236 -1.79 -15.33 -29.61
CA LEU A 236 -0.90 -14.27 -30.11
C LEU A 236 -0.21 -14.67 -31.42
N GLU A 237 0.16 -15.95 -31.59
CA GLU A 237 0.70 -16.46 -32.85
C GLU A 237 -0.27 -16.31 -34.02
N GLY A 238 -1.58 -16.48 -33.78
CA GLY A 238 -2.63 -16.22 -34.77
C GLY A 238 -2.67 -14.77 -35.29
N LEU A 239 -2.02 -13.84 -34.57
CA LEU A 239 -1.87 -12.44 -34.94
C LEU A 239 -0.46 -12.10 -35.45
N GLY A 240 0.40 -13.11 -35.62
CA GLY A 240 1.80 -12.93 -35.98
C GLY A 240 2.68 -12.42 -34.83
N ILE A 241 2.19 -12.44 -33.59
CA ILE A 241 2.92 -12.03 -32.40
C ILE A 241 3.56 -13.27 -31.77
N ARG A 242 4.89 -13.32 -31.73
CA ARG A 242 5.61 -14.41 -31.07
C ARG A 242 5.86 -14.05 -29.62
N VAL A 243 5.49 -14.95 -28.72
CA VAL A 243 5.75 -14.84 -27.28
C VAL A 243 6.49 -16.09 -26.80
N GLY A 244 7.31 -15.94 -25.76
CA GLY A 244 8.24 -16.96 -25.29
C GLY A 244 9.70 -16.59 -25.58
N GLY A 245 10.58 -16.84 -24.62
CA GLY A 245 11.99 -16.42 -24.66
C GLY A 245 12.27 -15.02 -24.06
N SER A 246 11.25 -14.38 -23.51
CA SER A 246 11.32 -13.10 -22.80
C SER A 246 10.50 -13.19 -21.52
N PRO A 247 10.85 -12.44 -20.44
CA PRO A 247 10.06 -12.39 -19.21
C PRO A 247 8.71 -11.66 -19.37
N VAL A 248 8.38 -11.15 -20.56
CA VAL A 248 7.15 -10.40 -20.83
C VAL A 248 6.35 -11.00 -21.99
N ILE A 249 5.03 -10.83 -21.88
CA ILE A 249 4.03 -11.08 -22.93
C ILE A 249 3.70 -9.72 -23.55
N ASP A 250 4.47 -9.34 -24.57
CA ASP A 250 4.24 -8.09 -25.31
C ASP A 250 3.19 -8.33 -26.40
N VAL A 251 1.99 -7.76 -26.21
CA VAL A 251 0.93 -7.87 -27.22
C VAL A 251 1.16 -6.95 -28.42
N THR A 252 2.18 -6.10 -28.37
CA THR A 252 2.54 -5.11 -29.40
C THR A 252 1.37 -4.17 -29.73
N MET A 253 1.55 -3.31 -30.74
CA MET A 253 0.43 -2.54 -31.29
C MET A 253 -0.64 -3.43 -31.94
N ALA A 254 -0.28 -4.61 -32.45
CA ALA A 254 -1.23 -5.49 -33.11
C ALA A 254 -2.25 -6.08 -32.14
N GLY A 255 -1.85 -6.42 -30.91
CA GLY A 255 -2.72 -6.95 -29.86
C GLY A 255 -3.25 -5.90 -28.88
N ALA A 256 -2.88 -4.62 -29.06
CA ALA A 256 -3.43 -3.49 -28.31
C ALA A 256 -4.88 -3.16 -28.77
N ARG A 257 -5.78 -4.12 -28.60
CA ARG A 257 -7.21 -4.01 -28.88
C ARG A 257 -8.01 -4.85 -27.87
N PRO A 258 -9.24 -4.44 -27.50
CA PRO A 258 -9.97 -5.07 -26.39
C PRO A 258 -10.26 -6.56 -26.59
N ASP A 259 -10.55 -6.97 -27.84
CA ASP A 259 -10.84 -8.35 -28.25
C ASP A 259 -9.64 -9.30 -28.13
N VAL A 260 -8.44 -8.76 -27.94
CA VAL A 260 -7.21 -9.54 -27.69
C VAL A 260 -6.74 -9.35 -26.26
N TYR A 261 -6.67 -8.11 -25.79
CA TYR A 261 -6.13 -7.78 -24.48
C TYR A 261 -6.91 -8.49 -23.36
N GLY A 262 -8.24 -8.37 -23.37
CA GLY A 262 -9.10 -9.00 -22.39
C GLY A 262 -8.90 -10.52 -22.34
N PRO A 263 -9.08 -11.26 -23.45
CA PRO A 263 -8.90 -12.72 -23.43
C PRO A 263 -7.50 -13.19 -23.00
N VAL A 264 -6.43 -12.46 -23.36
CA VAL A 264 -5.07 -12.79 -22.86
C VAL A 264 -4.99 -12.60 -21.34
N LEU A 265 -5.50 -11.48 -20.82
CA LEU A 265 -5.51 -11.23 -19.38
C LEU A 265 -6.31 -12.31 -18.62
N ALA A 266 -7.47 -12.72 -19.16
CA ALA A 266 -8.29 -13.77 -18.56
C ALA A 266 -7.56 -15.12 -18.53
N ASP A 267 -6.85 -15.47 -19.60
CA ASP A 267 -6.02 -16.68 -19.65
C ASP A 267 -4.90 -16.63 -18.59
N LEU A 268 -4.29 -15.45 -18.37
CA LEU A 268 -3.26 -15.28 -17.33
C LEU A 268 -3.82 -15.33 -15.91
N LEU A 269 -4.97 -14.70 -15.67
CA LEU A 269 -5.63 -14.68 -14.37
C LEU A 269 -6.05 -16.09 -13.92
N THR A 270 -6.41 -16.96 -14.86
CA THR A 270 -6.80 -18.36 -14.57
C THR A 270 -5.65 -19.36 -14.57
N ASP A 271 -4.48 -19.01 -15.12
CA ASP A 271 -3.33 -19.90 -15.23
C ASP A 271 -2.64 -20.18 -13.87
N THR A 272 -2.50 -21.44 -13.49
CA THR A 272 -1.79 -21.85 -12.25
C THR A 272 -0.26 -21.78 -12.36
N GLY A 273 0.25 -21.51 -13.57
CA GLY A 273 1.66 -21.26 -13.86
C GLY A 273 2.20 -19.93 -13.30
N ASN A 274 1.32 -19.01 -12.91
CA ASN A 274 1.67 -17.72 -12.31
C ASN A 274 0.89 -17.45 -11.02
N ASP A 275 1.49 -16.64 -10.15
CA ASP A 275 0.98 -16.31 -8.82
C ASP A 275 0.47 -14.86 -8.75
N VAL A 276 0.89 -14.00 -9.70
CA VAL A 276 0.46 -12.60 -9.85
C VAL A 276 0.50 -12.23 -11.33
N VAL A 277 -0.46 -11.41 -11.77
CA VAL A 277 -0.45 -10.81 -13.11
C VAL A 277 -0.12 -9.32 -13.01
N ILE A 278 0.76 -8.84 -13.87
CA ILE A 278 1.18 -7.44 -13.92
C ILE A 278 0.94 -6.89 -15.32
N CYS A 279 0.01 -5.95 -15.43
CA CYS A 279 -0.35 -5.27 -16.66
C CYS A 279 0.44 -3.96 -16.80
N VAL A 280 1.30 -3.86 -17.81
CA VAL A 280 2.05 -2.64 -18.11
C VAL A 280 1.44 -1.96 -19.32
N VAL A 281 0.79 -0.82 -19.10
CA VAL A 281 -0.02 -0.16 -20.13
C VAL A 281 0.69 1.10 -20.62
N GLY A 282 0.92 1.17 -21.92
CA GLY A 282 1.54 2.32 -22.60
C GLY A 282 0.65 3.56 -22.65
N SER A 283 0.90 4.42 -23.65
CA SER A 283 0.16 5.67 -23.89
C SER A 283 -1.36 5.50 -24.04
N SER A 284 -1.83 4.29 -24.38
CA SER A 284 -3.26 3.97 -24.37
C SER A 284 -3.90 4.17 -23.00
N ALA A 285 -3.17 4.02 -21.89
CA ALA A 285 -3.70 4.30 -20.56
C ALA A 285 -4.26 5.73 -20.46
N GLN A 286 -3.61 6.71 -21.08
CA GLN A 286 -4.05 8.11 -21.03
C GLN A 286 -5.00 8.48 -22.18
N PHE A 287 -4.73 7.96 -23.39
CA PHE A 287 -5.41 8.46 -24.60
C PHE A 287 -6.47 7.51 -25.16
N ARG A 288 -6.44 6.23 -24.78
CA ARG A 288 -7.30 5.14 -25.28
C ARG A 288 -7.56 4.09 -24.20
N PRO A 289 -8.17 4.46 -23.05
CA PRO A 289 -8.35 3.55 -21.92
C PRO A 289 -9.22 2.33 -22.27
N ASP A 290 -10.07 2.46 -23.28
CA ASP A 290 -10.87 1.37 -23.86
C ASP A 290 -10.04 0.14 -24.24
N VAL A 291 -8.78 0.34 -24.64
CA VAL A 291 -7.92 -0.72 -25.19
C VAL A 291 -7.45 -1.74 -24.14
N ALA A 292 -7.04 -1.25 -22.97
CA ALA A 292 -6.38 -2.07 -21.94
C ALA A 292 -6.92 -1.81 -20.54
N VAL A 293 -7.15 -0.55 -20.17
CA VAL A 293 -7.64 -0.19 -18.82
C VAL A 293 -9.04 -0.73 -18.60
N GLN A 294 -9.95 -0.57 -19.56
CA GLN A 294 -11.32 -1.08 -19.45
C GLN A 294 -11.37 -2.62 -19.33
N PRO A 295 -10.66 -3.41 -20.18
CA PRO A 295 -10.54 -4.85 -19.96
C PRO A 295 -9.94 -5.26 -18.62
N ILE A 296 -8.97 -4.50 -18.08
CA ILE A 296 -8.40 -4.76 -16.76
C ILE A 296 -9.46 -4.58 -15.67
N ILE A 297 -10.22 -3.49 -15.73
CA ILE A 297 -11.33 -3.22 -14.79
C ILE A 297 -12.38 -4.33 -14.84
N GLU A 298 -12.75 -4.78 -16.04
CA GLU A 298 -13.76 -5.84 -16.24
C GLU A 298 -13.32 -7.21 -15.69
N GLN A 299 -12.02 -7.43 -15.53
CA GLN A 299 -11.44 -8.70 -15.08
C GLN A 299 -10.83 -8.64 -13.68
N GLY A 300 -10.78 -7.45 -13.07
CA GLY A 300 -10.31 -7.23 -11.71
C GLY A 300 -11.21 -7.88 -10.65
N GLY A 301 -10.75 -7.86 -9.40
CA GLY A 301 -11.52 -8.34 -8.25
C GLY A 301 -11.57 -9.87 -8.05
N GLY A 302 -10.75 -10.63 -8.79
CA GLY A 302 -10.57 -12.06 -8.56
C GLY A 302 -9.60 -12.40 -7.41
N ASP A 303 -9.46 -13.70 -7.12
CA ASP A 303 -8.56 -14.19 -6.05
C ASP A 303 -7.07 -14.06 -6.37
N LYS A 304 -6.72 -13.88 -7.65
CA LYS A 304 -5.34 -13.73 -8.08
C LYS A 304 -4.94 -12.24 -8.05
N PRO A 305 -3.84 -11.86 -7.39
CA PRO A 305 -3.34 -10.50 -7.42
C PRO A 305 -3.11 -9.99 -8.84
N LEU A 306 -3.63 -8.79 -9.11
CA LEU A 306 -3.50 -8.08 -10.37
C LEU A 306 -2.91 -6.69 -10.08
N ALA A 307 -1.74 -6.40 -10.65
CA ALA A 307 -1.11 -5.08 -10.54
C ALA A 307 -1.12 -4.39 -11.90
N VAL A 308 -1.24 -3.06 -11.90
CA VAL A 308 -1.27 -2.26 -13.13
C VAL A 308 -0.25 -1.13 -13.04
N PHE A 309 0.56 -0.99 -14.07
CA PHE A 309 1.52 0.09 -14.20
C PHE A 309 1.28 0.86 -15.50
N CYS A 310 0.81 2.10 -15.38
CA CYS A 310 0.56 2.99 -16.50
C CYS A 310 1.81 3.83 -16.82
N VAL A 311 2.22 3.86 -18.08
CA VAL A 311 3.32 4.67 -18.59
C VAL A 311 2.89 5.29 -19.92
N PRO A 312 2.55 6.58 -19.98
CA PRO A 312 2.85 7.67 -19.04
C PRO A 312 1.82 7.81 -17.91
N GLU A 313 1.95 8.88 -17.12
CA GLU A 313 0.94 9.31 -16.14
C GLU A 313 -0.46 9.33 -16.78
N ALA A 314 -1.38 8.61 -16.15
CA ALA A 314 -2.73 8.39 -16.67
C ALA A 314 -3.78 8.57 -15.57
N GLY A 315 -3.91 9.79 -15.05
CA GLY A 315 -4.63 10.07 -13.81
C GLY A 315 -6.08 9.59 -13.78
N ASP A 316 -6.84 9.74 -14.87
CA ASP A 316 -8.23 9.29 -14.93
C ASP A 316 -8.34 7.77 -14.95
N SER A 317 -7.44 7.09 -15.67
CA SER A 317 -7.34 5.64 -15.68
C SER A 317 -6.89 5.07 -14.35
N LEU A 318 -5.95 5.70 -13.66
CA LEU A 318 -5.51 5.31 -12.32
C LEU A 318 -6.65 5.43 -11.30
N LYS A 319 -7.45 6.51 -11.38
CA LYS A 319 -8.65 6.67 -10.54
C LYS A 319 -9.69 5.59 -10.83
N ALA A 320 -9.93 5.27 -12.10
CA ALA A 320 -10.86 4.21 -12.49
C ALA A 320 -10.39 2.84 -11.98
N LEU A 321 -9.09 2.54 -12.12
CA LEU A 321 -8.49 1.31 -11.62
C LEU A 321 -8.58 1.21 -10.09
N ALA A 322 -8.29 2.28 -9.35
CA ALA A 322 -8.32 2.25 -7.88
C ALA A 322 -9.69 1.91 -7.26
N VAL A 323 -10.77 1.97 -8.02
CA VAL A 323 -12.13 1.58 -7.57
C VAL A 323 -12.41 0.09 -7.82
N HIS A 324 -11.72 -0.53 -8.79
CA HIS A 324 -12.09 -1.83 -9.36
C HIS A 324 -10.97 -2.88 -9.38
N ALA A 325 -9.72 -2.47 -9.14
CA ALA A 325 -8.51 -3.28 -9.27
C ALA A 325 -7.54 -3.05 -8.11
#